data_AF-A0A8J7BAF3-F1
#
_entry.id   AF-A0A8J7BAF3-F1
#
_cell.length_a   1.000
_cell.length_b   1.000
_cell.length_c   1.000
_cell.angle_alpha   90.00
_cell.angle_beta   90.00
_cell.angle_gamma   90.00
#
_symmetry.space_group_name_H-M   'P 1'
#
loop_
_entity.id
_entity.type
_entity.pdbx_description
1 polymer ?
#
loop_
_entity_poly.entity_id
_entity_poly.type
_entity_poly.pdbx_seq_one_letter_code
_entity_poly.pdbx_strand_id
1 'polypeptide(L)'
;MAVLHRLSNFIDNNVVIGNVIPSYWYEGRCPQSATWLRLPRTSSAEAIAFGLMQQLAKDTVYSHEGKMYGVLLVELPSREQRVLKAFSGLLNGQGQVEGWVPPISGRDQVAMVEVQTVRELDTLKQEIITLQELPERRQYQQLCQDWERRFERMSDRHQKHKQQRKEKRQIFSETLIGKDLAIALQQLDEASRQDGIERRQLKRERDVALRSLQQVVSTADSKIGELKQQRKALSHQLQTQMQQAYYLTNFAGQSLSLEQLVLGSAPMGTGDCCAPKLLHYAATHNLKPLAMAEFWWGPASVSGDKVQGEFYGACAERCQLLMGFLLAGSTISPPNPPIVEGTKQLIFPSVKGVGEPNAESLTILYEDQWLIIVDKPAGLLSVPGRYRDRQDSVLSRLRYLLPDGAALLPVHRLDQDTSGILVLARDPKTHRQLSQQFQAQQVQKVYEAVLAGLVARGQGVIELPLWGDPSDRPYQKVDWQQGKLSITRFRVIAREGDHTRLEFFPVTGRTHQLRVHAADLQGLGIPILGDRLYGCNADSKRLHLHARKLRLQHPQSGKTLHLKSETPF
;
A
#
# COMPACT_ATOMS: atom_id res chain seq x y z
N MET A 1 26.70 -19.95 28.29
CA MET A 1 25.63 -20.98 28.25
C MET A 1 24.24 -20.47 28.62
N ALA A 2 24.07 -19.28 29.24
CA ALA A 2 22.75 -18.79 29.70
C ALA A 2 21.74 -18.40 28.60
N VAL A 3 22.17 -18.24 27.34
CA VAL A 3 21.30 -17.79 26.22
C VAL A 3 20.75 -18.96 25.39
N LEU A 4 21.32 -20.17 25.51
CA LEU A 4 20.91 -21.35 24.77
C LEU A 4 19.90 -22.17 25.57
N HIS A 5 18.67 -22.29 25.05
CA HIS A 5 17.57 -22.97 25.73
C HIS A 5 17.32 -24.36 25.14
N ARG A 6 16.89 -25.30 25.99
CA ARG A 6 16.44 -26.63 25.54
C ARG A 6 15.08 -26.52 24.84
N LEU A 7 14.81 -27.37 23.85
CA LEU A 7 13.51 -27.41 23.17
C LEU A 7 12.38 -27.71 24.16
N SER A 8 12.63 -28.59 25.14
CA SER A 8 11.70 -28.95 26.21
C SER A 8 11.24 -27.78 27.08
N ASN A 9 11.90 -26.62 27.00
CA ASN A 9 11.47 -25.42 27.71
C ASN A 9 10.25 -24.78 27.03
N PHE A 10 9.99 -25.07 25.76
CA PHE A 10 8.94 -24.44 24.93
C PHE A 10 7.91 -25.42 24.39
N ILE A 11 8.32 -26.65 24.07
CA ILE A 11 7.47 -27.67 23.46
C ILE A 11 7.60 -28.99 24.21
N ASP A 12 6.49 -29.72 24.35
CA ASP A 12 6.50 -31.07 24.92
C ASP A 12 7.12 -32.07 23.93
N ASN A 13 7.93 -33.01 24.43
CA ASN A 13 8.67 -33.99 23.62
C ASN A 13 7.79 -34.92 22.74
N ASN A 14 6.47 -34.90 22.93
CA ASN A 14 5.50 -35.76 22.22
C ASN A 14 4.85 -35.11 20.99
N VAL A 15 5.19 -33.87 20.65
CA VAL A 15 4.62 -33.21 19.46
C VAL A 15 5.33 -33.72 18.20
N VAL A 16 4.66 -34.61 17.45
CA VAL A 16 5.12 -35.03 16.11
C VAL A 16 4.86 -33.88 15.14
N ILE A 17 5.89 -33.10 14.87
CA ILE A 17 5.82 -31.98 13.92
C ILE A 17 6.12 -32.55 12.53
N GLY A 18 5.08 -32.80 11.74
CA GLY A 18 5.21 -33.31 10.37
C GLY A 18 6.02 -32.39 9.47
N ASN A 19 6.62 -32.96 8.41
CA ASN A 19 7.29 -32.21 7.35
C ASN A 19 6.27 -31.42 6.52
N VAL A 20 5.87 -30.26 7.03
CA VAL A 20 5.00 -29.30 6.34
C VAL A 20 5.86 -28.29 5.57
N ILE A 21 5.34 -27.83 4.44
CA ILE A 21 5.90 -26.74 3.63
C ILE A 21 6.11 -25.51 4.54
N PRO A 22 7.30 -24.86 4.54
CA PRO A 22 7.54 -23.67 5.35
C PRO A 22 6.50 -22.58 5.09
N SER A 23 5.98 -21.98 6.16
CA SER A 23 4.96 -20.93 6.07
C SER A 23 5.53 -19.56 5.68
N TYR A 24 6.86 -19.41 5.73
CA TYR A 24 7.61 -18.22 5.31
C TYR A 24 9.09 -18.56 5.08
N TRP A 25 9.79 -17.76 4.27
CA TRP A 25 11.24 -17.84 4.07
C TRP A 25 11.90 -16.50 4.39
N TYR A 26 12.86 -16.52 5.30
CA TYR A 26 13.79 -15.41 5.53
C TYR A 26 14.89 -15.52 4.50
N GLU A 27 14.91 -14.64 3.50
CA GLU A 27 15.74 -14.83 2.33
C GLU A 27 16.42 -13.56 1.83
N GLY A 28 17.56 -13.71 1.20
CA GLY A 28 18.24 -12.60 0.56
C GLY A 28 19.37 -13.05 -0.33
N ARG A 29 19.82 -12.15 -1.20
CA ARG A 29 20.91 -12.41 -2.14
C ARG A 29 22.25 -12.18 -1.45
N CYS A 30 23.08 -13.21 -1.39
CA CYS A 30 24.44 -13.12 -0.85
C CYS A 30 25.26 -12.07 -1.64
N PRO A 31 25.81 -11.04 -0.99
CA PRO A 31 26.61 -10.03 -1.68
C PRO A 31 27.85 -10.59 -2.38
N GLN A 32 28.45 -11.66 -1.85
CA GLN A 32 29.69 -12.24 -2.35
C GLN A 32 29.47 -13.26 -3.46
N SER A 33 28.54 -14.20 -3.27
CA SER A 33 28.28 -15.30 -4.23
C SER A 33 27.13 -15.00 -5.20
N ALA A 34 26.37 -13.92 -4.97
CA ALA A 34 25.17 -13.56 -5.72
C ALA A 34 24.04 -14.62 -5.71
N THR A 35 24.18 -15.67 -4.89
CA THR A 35 23.20 -16.75 -4.71
C THR A 35 22.12 -16.35 -3.71
N TRP A 36 20.91 -16.87 -3.87
CA TRP A 36 19.87 -16.71 -2.87
C TRP A 36 20.05 -17.68 -1.73
N LEU A 37 20.01 -17.12 -0.52
CA LEU A 37 20.07 -17.86 0.72
C LEU A 37 18.73 -17.71 1.41
N ARG A 38 18.22 -18.80 1.97
CA ARG A 38 16.88 -18.85 2.57
C ARG A 38 16.95 -19.58 3.90
N LEU A 39 16.18 -19.14 4.89
CA LEU A 39 15.99 -19.82 6.17
C LEU A 39 14.47 -19.97 6.39
N PRO A 40 13.96 -21.18 6.64
CA PRO A 40 12.52 -21.39 6.71
C PRO A 40 11.93 -20.99 8.06
N ARG A 41 10.66 -20.57 8.05
CA ARG A 41 9.76 -20.65 9.20
C ARG A 41 9.01 -21.98 9.12
N THR A 42 9.44 -22.92 9.94
CA THR A 42 8.85 -24.27 10.02
C THR A 42 7.80 -24.33 11.12
N SER A 43 6.94 -25.35 11.08
CA SER A 43 6.00 -25.63 12.17
C SER A 43 6.70 -25.85 13.51
N SER A 44 7.95 -26.35 13.50
CA SER A 44 8.76 -26.45 14.72
C SER A 44 9.14 -25.08 15.29
N ALA A 45 9.54 -24.14 14.43
CA ALA A 45 9.84 -22.78 14.86
C ALA A 45 8.58 -22.06 15.38
N GLU A 46 7.42 -22.28 14.74
CA GLU A 46 6.14 -21.73 15.21
C GLU A 46 5.72 -22.33 16.56
N ALA A 47 5.85 -23.64 16.74
CA ALA A 47 5.54 -24.31 18.02
C ALA A 47 6.43 -23.79 19.17
N ILE A 48 7.73 -23.62 18.91
CA ILE A 48 8.67 -23.02 19.88
C ILE A 48 8.25 -21.58 20.20
N ALA A 49 7.86 -20.80 19.19
CA ALA A 49 7.41 -19.43 19.37
C ALA A 49 6.10 -19.35 20.18
N PHE A 50 5.13 -20.24 19.94
CA PHE A 50 3.93 -20.36 20.78
C PHE A 50 4.26 -20.71 22.22
N GLY A 51 5.20 -21.64 22.45
CA GLY A 51 5.71 -21.94 23.79
C GLY A 51 6.33 -20.71 24.47
N LEU A 52 7.08 -19.90 23.73
CA LEU A 52 7.60 -18.63 24.24
C LEU A 52 6.47 -17.64 24.54
N MET A 53 5.45 -17.50 23.68
CA MET A 53 4.29 -16.65 23.95
C MET A 53 3.59 -17.02 25.27
N GLN A 54 3.45 -18.31 25.56
CA GLN A 54 2.90 -18.78 26.84
C GLN A 54 3.77 -18.39 28.04
N GLN A 55 5.10 -18.38 27.90
CA GLN A 55 6.00 -17.87 28.93
C GLN A 55 5.85 -16.36 29.11
N LEU A 56 5.79 -15.60 28.01
CA LEU A 56 5.61 -14.14 28.05
C LEU A 56 4.25 -13.75 28.66
N ALA A 57 3.22 -14.58 28.51
CA ALA A 57 1.92 -14.37 29.13
C ALA A 57 1.93 -14.50 30.66
N LYS A 58 2.89 -15.23 31.24
CA LYS A 58 2.99 -15.45 32.69
C LYS A 58 3.64 -14.30 33.44
N ASP A 59 4.40 -13.46 32.73
CA ASP A 59 5.12 -12.34 33.31
C ASP A 59 4.67 -11.02 32.66
N THR A 60 3.95 -10.23 33.45
CA THR A 60 3.39 -8.95 33.01
C THR A 60 4.45 -7.98 32.49
N VAL A 61 5.72 -8.11 32.90
CA VAL A 61 6.84 -7.28 32.43
C VAL A 61 6.93 -7.26 30.89
N TYR A 62 6.54 -8.33 30.21
CA TYR A 62 6.57 -8.44 28.74
C TYR A 62 5.31 -7.97 28.02
N SER A 63 4.24 -7.65 28.75
CA SER A 63 2.96 -7.18 28.21
C SER A 63 2.71 -5.68 28.40
N HIS A 64 3.60 -4.95 29.08
CA HIS A 64 3.46 -3.50 29.28
C HIS A 64 3.65 -2.71 27.99
N GLU A 65 4.52 -3.18 27.10
CA GLU A 65 4.80 -2.56 25.80
C GLU A 65 4.70 -3.58 24.66
N GLY A 66 4.11 -3.16 23.55
CA GLY A 66 4.04 -3.98 22.33
C GLY A 66 5.42 -4.09 21.67
N LYS A 67 5.90 -5.31 21.41
CA LYS A 67 7.25 -5.52 20.86
C LYS A 67 7.34 -6.75 19.95
N MET A 68 8.32 -6.72 19.04
CA MET A 68 8.70 -7.89 18.25
C MET A 68 9.60 -8.80 19.09
N TYR A 69 9.27 -10.08 19.08
CA TYR A 69 10.06 -11.18 19.62
C TYR A 69 10.42 -12.15 18.50
N GLY A 70 11.49 -12.90 18.67
CA GLY A 70 11.88 -13.92 17.71
C GLY A 70 12.59 -15.10 18.36
N VAL A 71 12.45 -16.26 17.73
CA VAL A 71 13.13 -17.50 18.11
C VAL A 71 13.90 -18.05 16.91
N LEU A 72 15.10 -18.57 17.17
CA LEU A 72 15.92 -19.26 16.18
C LEU A 72 16.25 -20.65 16.71
N LEU A 73 15.79 -21.67 15.98
CA LEU A 73 16.20 -23.04 16.18
C LEU A 73 17.59 -23.23 15.57
N VAL A 74 18.54 -23.69 16.38
CA VAL A 74 19.93 -23.90 16.00
C VAL A 74 20.41 -25.30 16.34
N GLU A 75 21.43 -25.77 15.63
CA GLU A 75 22.15 -27.00 15.87
C GLU A 75 23.58 -26.69 16.34
N LEU A 76 23.98 -27.29 17.46
CA LEU A 76 25.34 -27.20 17.98
C LEU A 76 26.28 -28.12 17.20
N PRO A 77 27.62 -27.93 17.30
CA PRO A 77 28.59 -28.88 16.74
C PRO A 77 28.40 -30.33 17.21
N SER A 78 27.83 -30.54 18.40
CA SER A 78 27.44 -31.85 18.95
C SER A 78 26.20 -32.47 18.28
N ARG A 79 25.61 -31.82 17.26
CA ARG A 79 24.31 -32.12 16.62
C ARG A 79 23.10 -31.97 17.52
N GLU A 80 23.28 -31.40 18.70
CA GLU A 80 22.20 -31.14 19.62
C GLU A 80 21.43 -29.86 19.22
N GLN A 81 20.10 -29.93 19.21
CA GLN A 81 19.26 -28.76 18.90
C GLN A 81 19.02 -27.89 20.14
N ARG A 82 19.05 -26.58 19.94
CA ARG A 82 18.82 -25.54 20.95
C ARG A 82 18.02 -24.39 20.35
N VAL A 83 17.46 -23.57 21.24
CA VAL A 83 16.68 -22.38 20.89
C VAL A 83 17.39 -21.12 21.40
N LEU A 84 17.55 -20.15 20.51
CA LEU A 84 17.88 -18.77 20.85
C LEU A 84 16.61 -17.93 20.82
N LYS A 85 16.51 -16.93 21.70
CA LYS A 85 15.40 -15.96 21.71
C LYS A 85 15.91 -14.53 21.80
N ALA A 86 15.25 -13.61 21.08
CA ALA A 86 15.58 -12.19 21.03
C ALA A 86 14.32 -11.32 21.01
N PHE A 87 14.49 -10.04 21.33
CA PHE A 87 13.49 -8.99 21.16
C PHE A 87 14.07 -7.78 20.42
N SER A 88 13.21 -7.01 19.76
CA SER A 88 13.59 -5.79 19.05
C SER A 88 13.72 -4.60 19.99
N GLY A 89 14.72 -3.74 19.82
CA GLY A 89 14.80 -2.51 20.62
C GLY A 89 15.37 -2.73 22.02
N LEU A 90 14.85 -1.95 22.97
CA LEU A 90 15.01 -2.10 24.42
C LEU A 90 13.76 -2.74 25.00
N LEU A 91 13.89 -3.56 26.04
CA LEU A 91 12.77 -4.09 26.82
C LEU A 91 12.71 -3.36 28.16
N ASN A 92 11.64 -2.60 28.40
CA ASN A 92 11.48 -1.74 29.58
C ASN A 92 12.71 -0.84 29.84
N GLY A 93 13.29 -0.29 28.76
CA GLY A 93 14.49 0.54 28.81
C GLY A 93 15.82 -0.21 28.92
N GLN A 94 15.82 -1.54 29.03
CA GLN A 94 17.02 -2.37 29.10
C GLN A 94 17.30 -3.09 27.77
N GLY A 95 18.53 -2.96 27.26
CA GLY A 95 18.97 -3.67 26.06
C GLY A 95 19.44 -5.10 26.33
N GLN A 96 19.94 -5.37 27.54
CA GLN A 96 20.49 -6.65 27.96
C GLN A 96 19.64 -7.24 29.07
N VAL A 97 19.07 -8.41 28.81
CA VAL A 97 18.20 -9.14 29.74
C VAL A 97 18.67 -10.59 29.79
N GLU A 98 18.79 -11.16 30.99
CA GLU A 98 19.28 -12.52 31.18
C GLU A 98 18.44 -13.54 30.40
N GLY A 99 19.10 -14.51 29.76
CA GLY A 99 18.43 -15.53 28.95
C GLY A 99 18.00 -15.08 27.55
N TRP A 100 18.25 -13.82 27.17
CA TRP A 100 18.01 -13.29 25.83
C TRP A 100 19.31 -13.03 25.09
N VAL A 101 19.26 -13.09 23.75
CA VAL A 101 20.40 -12.69 22.92
C VAL A 101 20.71 -11.20 23.15
N PRO A 102 21.97 -10.84 23.46
CA PRO A 102 22.35 -9.45 23.72
C PRO A 102 22.23 -8.58 22.46
N PRO A 103 22.22 -7.24 22.61
CA PRO A 103 22.36 -6.34 21.48
C PRO A 103 23.63 -6.59 20.68
N ILE A 104 23.63 -6.17 19.41
CA ILE A 104 24.81 -6.24 18.56
C ILE A 104 25.93 -5.38 19.16
N SER A 105 27.17 -5.88 19.08
CA SER A 105 28.35 -5.16 19.54
C SER A 105 28.47 -3.77 18.90
N GLY A 106 28.87 -2.78 19.70
CA GLY A 106 28.96 -1.38 19.29
C GLY A 106 27.74 -0.53 19.66
N ARG A 107 26.62 -1.13 20.08
CA ARG A 107 25.44 -0.38 20.55
C ARG A 107 25.72 0.53 21.74
N ASP A 108 26.51 0.07 22.71
CA ASP A 108 26.79 0.83 23.94
C ASP A 108 27.45 2.18 23.65
N GLN A 109 28.20 2.28 22.55
CA GLN A 109 28.88 3.52 22.13
C GLN A 109 27.90 4.61 21.68
N VAL A 110 26.71 4.22 21.20
CA VAL A 110 25.69 5.13 20.64
C VAL A 110 24.44 5.20 21.52
N ALA A 111 24.32 4.35 22.55
CA ALA A 111 23.12 4.24 23.38
C ALA A 111 22.73 5.55 24.07
N MET A 112 23.69 6.29 24.65
CA MET A 112 23.40 7.59 25.28
C MET A 112 22.95 8.64 24.26
N VAL A 113 23.60 8.68 23.10
CA VAL A 113 23.26 9.61 22.00
C VAL A 113 21.88 9.28 21.43
N GLU A 114 21.56 8.00 21.24
CA GLU A 114 20.25 7.51 20.82
C GLU A 114 19.14 8.01 21.78
N VAL A 115 19.31 7.83 23.09
CA VAL A 115 18.33 8.28 24.08
C VAL A 115 18.14 9.80 24.06
N GLN A 116 19.22 10.58 23.99
CA GLN A 116 19.15 12.03 23.94
C GLN A 116 18.46 12.52 22.65
N THR A 117 18.89 12.02 21.50
CA THR A 117 18.34 12.40 20.21
C THR A 117 16.87 12.01 20.05
N VAL A 118 16.44 10.84 20.56
CA VAL A 118 15.02 10.45 20.52
C VAL A 118 14.15 11.42 21.32
N ARG A 119 14.61 11.86 22.51
CA ARG A 119 13.89 12.87 23.32
C ARG A 119 13.77 14.21 22.59
N GLU A 120 14.83 14.64 21.92
CA GLU A 120 14.81 15.86 21.09
C GLU A 120 13.84 15.72 19.90
N LEU A 121 13.84 14.58 19.21
CA LEU A 121 12.91 14.29 18.11
C LEU A 121 11.45 14.32 18.56
N ASP A 122 11.15 13.80 19.76
CA ASP A 122 9.81 13.86 20.35
C ASP A 122 9.41 15.28 20.73
N THR A 123 10.34 16.08 21.25
CA THR A 123 10.12 17.51 21.55
C THR A 123 9.75 18.28 20.29
N LEU A 124 10.53 18.11 19.20
CA LEU A 124 10.26 18.70 17.89
C LEU A 124 8.89 18.26 17.33
N LYS A 125 8.51 17.00 17.54
CA LYS A 125 7.20 16.48 17.10
C LYS A 125 6.06 17.19 17.82
N GLN A 126 6.16 17.38 19.14
CA GLN A 126 5.12 18.06 19.92
C GLN A 126 4.98 19.53 19.53
N GLU A 127 6.09 20.21 19.26
CA GLU A 127 6.06 21.60 18.78
C GLU A 127 5.38 21.72 17.40
N ILE A 128 5.67 20.80 16.47
CA ILE A 128 4.98 20.75 15.16
C ILE A 128 3.48 20.56 15.33
N ILE A 129 3.04 19.62 16.18
CA ILE A 129 1.62 19.35 16.43
C ILE A 129 0.93 20.62 16.98
N THR A 130 1.55 21.26 17.97
CA THR A 130 1.04 22.48 18.60
C THR A 130 0.83 23.60 17.55
N LEU A 131 1.79 23.80 16.65
CA LEU A 131 1.69 24.79 15.57
C LEU A 131 0.65 24.44 14.48
N GLN A 132 0.38 23.15 14.28
CA GLN A 132 -0.65 22.67 13.36
C GLN A 132 -2.07 22.87 13.93
N GLU A 133 -2.23 22.82 15.24
CA GLU A 133 -3.51 22.88 15.94
C GLU A 133 -3.88 24.30 16.43
N LEU A 134 -3.14 25.33 16.03
CA LEU A 134 -3.40 26.73 16.40
C LEU A 134 -4.87 27.14 16.15
N PRO A 135 -5.57 27.72 17.15
CA PRO A 135 -6.95 28.20 17.01
C PRO A 135 -7.13 29.17 15.84
N GLU A 136 -6.13 30.02 15.58
CA GLU A 136 -6.10 31.03 14.53
C GLU A 136 -6.21 30.41 13.13
N ARG A 137 -5.74 29.17 12.93
CA ARG A 137 -5.90 28.45 11.65
C ARG A 137 -7.37 28.14 11.37
N ARG A 138 -8.11 27.70 12.39
CA ARG A 138 -9.56 27.43 12.26
C ARG A 138 -10.33 28.72 12.00
N GLN A 139 -9.99 29.78 12.72
CA GLN A 139 -10.58 31.11 12.50
C GLN A 139 -10.30 31.63 11.09
N TYR A 140 -9.05 31.50 10.60
CA TYR A 140 -8.68 31.89 9.24
C TYR A 140 -9.48 31.13 8.18
N GLN A 141 -9.61 29.81 8.32
CA GLN A 141 -10.40 28.98 7.39
C GLN A 141 -11.87 29.37 7.37
N GLN A 142 -12.49 29.57 8.53
CA GLN A 142 -13.89 30.00 8.63
C GLN A 142 -14.10 31.36 7.97
N LEU A 143 -13.21 32.32 8.26
CA LEU A 143 -13.31 33.67 7.70
C LEU A 143 -13.11 33.66 6.18
N CYS A 144 -12.20 32.84 5.65
CA CYS A 144 -12.04 32.63 4.20
C CYS A 144 -13.33 32.11 3.54
N GLN A 145 -13.98 31.10 4.14
CA GLN A 145 -15.25 30.56 3.63
C GLN A 145 -16.38 31.60 3.64
N ASP A 146 -16.46 32.41 4.70
CA ASP A 146 -17.46 33.48 4.78
C ASP A 146 -17.25 34.56 3.72
N TRP A 147 -15.99 34.89 3.43
CA TRP A 147 -15.67 35.80 2.32
C TRP A 147 -16.00 35.20 0.96
N GLU A 148 -15.71 33.92 0.71
CA GLU A 148 -16.11 33.23 -0.53
C GLU A 148 -17.61 33.33 -0.77
N ARG A 149 -18.44 33.05 0.23
CA ARG A 149 -19.90 33.20 0.14
C ARG A 149 -20.33 34.63 -0.17
N ARG A 150 -19.65 35.64 0.38
CA ARG A 150 -19.92 37.06 0.07
C ARG A 150 -19.58 37.39 -1.38
N PHE A 151 -18.45 36.87 -1.90
CA PHE A 151 -18.07 37.04 -3.30
C PHE A 151 -19.05 36.37 -4.25
N GLU A 152 -19.52 35.16 -3.94
CA GLU A 152 -20.55 34.46 -4.72
C GLU A 152 -21.83 35.28 -4.81
N ARG A 153 -22.38 35.72 -3.66
CA ARG A 153 -23.61 36.55 -3.63
C ARG A 153 -23.46 37.84 -4.45
N MET A 154 -22.32 38.51 -4.34
CA MET A 154 -22.03 39.71 -5.13
C MET A 154 -21.92 39.38 -6.63
N SER A 155 -21.23 38.30 -6.98
CA SER A 155 -21.07 37.84 -8.36
C SER A 155 -22.42 37.53 -9.03
N ASP A 156 -23.30 36.81 -8.33
CA ASP A 156 -24.65 36.49 -8.81
C ASP A 156 -25.48 37.75 -9.07
N ARG A 157 -25.41 38.72 -8.15
CA ARG A 157 -26.10 40.00 -8.32
C ARG A 157 -25.53 40.78 -9.50
N HIS A 158 -24.21 40.83 -9.67
CA HIS A 158 -23.57 41.49 -10.81
C HIS A 158 -23.93 40.82 -12.14
N GLN A 159 -24.07 39.49 -12.19
CA GLN A 159 -24.54 38.79 -13.38
C GLN A 159 -25.97 39.21 -13.75
N LYS A 160 -26.88 39.26 -12.77
CA LYS A 160 -28.26 39.74 -12.98
C LYS A 160 -28.28 41.20 -13.47
N HIS A 161 -27.51 42.08 -12.83
CA HIS A 161 -27.39 43.48 -13.27
C HIS A 161 -26.87 43.58 -14.71
N LYS A 162 -25.84 42.79 -15.07
CA LYS A 162 -25.29 42.75 -16.43
C LYS A 162 -26.34 42.35 -17.46
N GLN A 163 -27.16 41.36 -17.15
CA GLN A 163 -28.23 40.90 -18.04
C GLN A 163 -29.32 41.97 -18.20
N GLN A 164 -29.80 42.57 -17.10
CA GLN A 164 -30.77 43.67 -17.12
C GLN A 164 -30.25 44.88 -17.91
N ARG A 165 -28.97 45.24 -17.75
CA ARG A 165 -28.36 46.33 -18.53
C ARG A 165 -28.33 46.01 -20.02
N LYS A 166 -28.09 44.76 -20.40
CA LYS A 166 -28.10 44.33 -21.82
C LYS A 166 -29.50 44.47 -22.42
N GLU A 167 -30.52 44.01 -21.72
CA GLU A 167 -31.93 44.14 -22.13
C GLU A 167 -32.34 45.61 -22.25
N LYS A 168 -32.04 46.44 -21.23
CA LYS A 168 -32.32 47.88 -21.26
C LYS A 168 -31.60 48.61 -22.39
N ARG A 169 -30.34 48.28 -22.70
CA ARG A 169 -29.64 48.87 -23.85
C ARG A 169 -30.38 48.62 -25.15
N GLN A 170 -30.84 47.39 -25.37
CA GLN A 170 -31.55 47.02 -26.58
C GLN A 170 -32.87 47.81 -26.70
N ILE A 171 -33.67 47.83 -25.63
CA ILE A 171 -34.92 48.60 -25.59
C ILE A 171 -34.66 50.09 -25.85
N PHE A 172 -33.72 50.71 -25.14
CA PHE A 172 -33.45 52.14 -25.29
C PHE A 172 -32.99 52.49 -26.71
N SER A 173 -32.15 51.65 -27.33
CA SER A 173 -31.73 51.83 -28.73
C SER A 173 -32.88 51.75 -29.74
N GLU A 174 -33.97 51.05 -29.42
CA GLU A 174 -35.16 50.93 -30.27
C GLU A 174 -36.20 52.04 -30.01
N THR A 175 -36.30 52.55 -28.76
CA THR A 175 -37.37 53.48 -28.36
C THR A 175 -36.97 54.95 -28.21
N LEU A 176 -35.68 55.26 -28.02
CA LEU A 176 -35.20 56.62 -27.75
C LEU A 176 -34.29 57.12 -28.88
N ILE A 177 -34.23 58.44 -29.08
CA ILE A 177 -33.45 59.07 -30.16
C ILE A 177 -32.71 60.30 -29.64
N GLY A 178 -31.58 60.63 -30.25
CA GLY A 178 -30.85 61.86 -29.96
C GLY A 178 -30.28 61.92 -28.54
N LYS A 179 -30.49 63.05 -27.83
CA LYS A 179 -29.92 63.31 -26.49
C LYS A 179 -30.43 62.34 -25.42
N ASP A 180 -31.69 61.94 -25.50
CA ASP A 180 -32.31 61.08 -24.47
C ASP A 180 -31.70 59.67 -24.48
N LEU A 181 -31.39 59.14 -25.67
CA LEU A 181 -30.67 57.88 -25.82
C LEU A 181 -29.26 57.95 -25.23
N ALA A 182 -28.52 59.05 -25.48
CA ALA A 182 -27.17 59.24 -24.97
C ALA A 182 -27.14 59.27 -23.43
N ILE A 183 -28.09 59.98 -22.80
CA ILE A 183 -28.24 60.04 -21.34
C ILE A 183 -28.54 58.64 -20.78
N ALA A 184 -29.47 57.90 -21.38
CA ALA A 184 -29.86 56.56 -20.92
C ALA A 184 -28.70 55.55 -21.01
N LEU A 185 -27.91 55.57 -22.09
CA LEU A 185 -26.74 54.70 -22.24
C LEU A 185 -25.64 55.05 -21.22
N GLN A 186 -25.39 56.34 -20.97
CA GLN A 186 -24.43 56.79 -19.97
C GLN A 186 -24.79 56.31 -18.55
N GLN A 187 -26.08 56.32 -18.20
CA GLN A 187 -26.54 55.78 -16.91
C GLN A 187 -26.26 54.27 -16.78
N LEU A 188 -26.40 53.50 -17.85
CA LEU A 188 -26.09 52.06 -17.86
C LEU A 188 -24.57 51.80 -17.76
N ASP A 189 -23.73 52.65 -18.36
CA ASP A 189 -22.27 52.58 -18.20
C ASP A 189 -21.84 52.90 -16.77
N GLU A 190 -22.44 53.92 -16.15
CA GLU A 190 -22.17 54.25 -14.76
C GLU A 190 -22.57 53.11 -13.81
N ALA A 191 -23.74 52.49 -14.02
CA ALA A 191 -24.15 51.31 -13.26
C ALA A 191 -23.15 50.14 -13.41
N SER A 192 -22.53 49.96 -14.57
CA SER A 192 -21.48 48.95 -14.76
C SER A 192 -20.18 49.32 -14.03
N ARG A 193 -19.83 50.60 -13.95
CA ARG A 193 -18.67 51.09 -13.19
C ARG A 193 -18.87 50.86 -11.70
N GLN A 194 -20.08 51.08 -11.17
CA GLN A 194 -20.41 50.85 -9.77
C GLN A 194 -20.23 49.38 -9.36
N ASP A 195 -20.71 48.42 -10.16
CA ASP A 195 -20.45 46.98 -9.91
C ASP A 195 -18.92 46.69 -9.82
N GLY A 196 -18.13 47.34 -10.69
CA GLY A 196 -16.66 47.22 -10.68
C GLY A 196 -15.98 47.88 -9.48
N ILE A 197 -16.53 48.98 -8.96
CA ILE A 197 -16.07 49.62 -7.71
C ILE A 197 -16.37 48.73 -6.51
N GLU A 198 -17.60 48.23 -6.41
CA GLU A 198 -18.05 47.33 -5.33
C GLU A 198 -17.14 46.11 -5.22
N ARG A 199 -16.85 45.43 -6.34
CA ARG A 199 -15.95 44.27 -6.34
C ARG A 199 -14.56 44.58 -5.81
N ARG A 200 -14.00 45.73 -6.17
CA ARG A 200 -12.67 46.16 -5.71
C ARG A 200 -12.68 46.51 -4.23
N GLN A 201 -13.75 47.15 -3.76
CA GLN A 201 -13.94 47.45 -2.35
C GLN A 201 -14.04 46.16 -1.52
N LEU A 202 -14.90 45.21 -1.93
CA LEU A 202 -15.07 43.93 -1.23
C LEU A 202 -13.75 43.13 -1.14
N LYS A 203 -12.92 43.19 -2.20
CA LYS A 203 -11.57 42.58 -2.19
C LYS A 203 -10.63 43.25 -1.18
N ARG A 204 -10.64 44.58 -1.10
CA ARG A 204 -9.84 45.31 -0.11
C ARG A 204 -10.28 44.99 1.32
N GLU A 205 -11.58 44.95 1.57
CA GLU A 205 -12.14 44.61 2.88
C GLU A 205 -11.74 43.20 3.32
N ARG A 206 -11.81 42.22 2.40
CA ARG A 206 -11.29 40.86 2.64
C ARG A 206 -9.81 40.88 2.98
N ASP A 207 -8.99 41.52 2.15
CA ASP A 207 -7.54 41.51 2.30
C ASP A 207 -7.10 42.18 3.61
N VAL A 208 -7.85 43.17 4.10
CA VAL A 208 -7.64 43.78 5.42
C VAL A 208 -8.08 42.83 6.54
N ALA A 209 -9.27 42.23 6.43
CA ALA A 209 -9.83 41.34 7.46
C ALA A 209 -9.00 40.05 7.65
N LEU A 210 -8.40 39.52 6.57
CA LEU A 210 -7.61 38.29 6.62
C LEU A 210 -6.15 38.53 7.03
N ARG A 211 -5.64 39.76 6.98
CA ARG A 211 -4.19 40.06 7.06
C ARG A 211 -3.52 39.53 8.33
N SER A 212 -4.08 39.83 9.50
CA SER A 212 -3.49 39.45 10.78
C SER A 212 -3.45 37.93 10.96
N LEU A 213 -4.56 37.26 10.70
CA LEU A 213 -4.67 35.81 10.78
C LEU A 213 -3.77 35.12 9.75
N GLN A 214 -3.74 35.63 8.50
CA GLN A 214 -2.86 35.12 7.46
C GLN A 214 -1.39 35.22 7.88
N GLN A 215 -0.99 36.32 8.52
CA GLN A 215 0.37 36.51 9.01
C GLN A 215 0.71 35.45 10.08
N VAL A 216 -0.13 35.27 11.09
CA VAL A 216 0.06 34.24 12.14
C VAL A 216 0.19 32.84 11.53
N VAL A 217 -0.72 32.46 10.62
CA VAL A 217 -0.70 31.16 9.96
C VAL A 217 0.57 30.97 9.12
N SER A 218 0.98 31.99 8.36
CA SER A 218 2.19 31.93 7.53
C SER A 218 3.48 31.82 8.34
N THR A 219 3.56 32.50 9.49
CA THR A 219 4.70 32.38 10.42
C THR A 219 4.75 30.98 11.01
N ALA A 220 3.60 30.43 11.43
CA ALA A 220 3.52 29.07 11.94
C ALA A 220 3.90 28.02 10.87
N ASP A 221 3.45 28.18 9.62
CA ASP A 221 3.81 27.30 8.50
C ASP A 221 5.32 27.32 8.21
N SER A 222 5.93 28.51 8.23
CA SER A 222 7.38 28.67 8.06
C SER A 222 8.15 27.95 9.17
N LYS A 223 7.71 28.12 10.43
CA LYS A 223 8.33 27.45 11.59
C LYS A 223 8.18 25.94 11.52
N ILE A 224 7.02 25.42 11.12
CA ILE A 224 6.82 23.98 10.87
C ILE A 224 7.80 23.47 9.81
N GLY A 225 8.04 24.25 8.75
CA GLY A 225 9.03 23.94 7.72
C GLY A 225 10.43 23.75 8.30
N GLU A 226 10.89 24.70 9.11
CA GLU A 226 12.18 24.65 9.80
C GLU A 226 12.28 23.44 10.74
N LEU A 227 11.28 23.22 11.60
CA LEU A 227 11.26 22.11 12.56
C LEU A 227 11.29 20.75 11.85
N LYS A 228 10.60 20.61 10.71
CA LYS A 228 10.65 19.39 9.88
C LYS A 228 12.05 19.15 9.30
N GLN A 229 12.74 20.20 8.87
CA GLN A 229 14.11 20.10 8.38
C GLN A 229 15.08 19.70 9.50
N GLN A 230 14.98 20.34 10.67
CA GLN A 230 15.77 20.01 11.86
C GLN A 230 15.55 18.55 12.29
N ARG A 231 14.29 18.13 12.40
CA ARG A 231 13.93 16.73 12.72
C ARG A 231 14.53 15.75 11.72
N LYS A 232 14.50 16.06 10.42
CA LYS A 232 15.09 15.23 9.37
C LYS A 232 16.62 15.14 9.52
N ALA A 233 17.29 16.26 9.75
CA ALA A 233 18.74 16.31 9.92
C ALA A 233 19.19 15.51 11.15
N LEU A 234 18.54 15.74 12.29
CA LEU A 234 18.86 15.06 13.55
C LEU A 234 18.61 13.55 13.45
N SER A 235 17.50 13.13 12.83
CA SER A 235 17.21 11.71 12.57
C SER A 235 18.25 11.07 11.65
N HIS A 236 18.74 11.79 10.64
CA HIS A 236 19.76 11.28 9.73
C HIS A 236 21.12 11.17 10.44
N GLN A 237 21.50 12.15 11.25
CA GLN A 237 22.75 12.14 12.01
C GLN A 237 22.82 10.95 12.97
N LEU A 238 21.78 10.74 13.79
CA LEU A 238 21.69 9.58 14.68
C LEU A 238 21.82 8.28 13.89
N GLN A 239 21.15 8.19 12.75
CA GLN A 239 21.20 7.00 11.93
C GLN A 239 22.61 6.72 11.37
N THR A 240 23.31 7.74 10.88
CA THR A 240 24.69 7.59 10.40
C THR A 240 25.60 7.09 11.53
N GLN A 241 25.46 7.64 12.74
CA GLN A 241 26.22 7.19 13.91
C GLN A 241 25.91 5.72 14.26
N MET A 242 24.65 5.30 14.22
CA MET A 242 24.27 3.90 14.44
C MET A 242 24.85 2.96 13.36
N GLN A 243 24.83 3.38 12.09
CA GLN A 243 25.35 2.57 10.98
C GLN A 243 26.87 2.33 11.05
N GLN A 244 27.60 3.30 11.56
CA GLN A 244 29.05 3.23 11.74
C GLN A 244 29.45 2.36 12.94
N ALA A 245 28.64 2.36 13.99
CA ALA A 245 28.95 1.62 15.21
C ALA A 245 28.58 0.12 15.15
N TYR A 246 27.57 -0.26 14.37
CA TYR A 246 27.01 -1.62 14.42
C TYR A 246 27.70 -2.53 13.41
N TYR A 247 28.28 -3.63 13.90
CA TYR A 247 28.92 -4.66 13.07
C TYR A 247 28.11 -5.95 13.10
N LEU A 248 27.83 -6.50 11.92
CA LEU A 248 27.18 -7.79 11.77
C LEU A 248 28.17 -8.82 11.25
N THR A 249 28.15 -9.98 11.89
CA THR A 249 28.96 -11.15 11.52
C THR A 249 28.07 -12.20 10.87
N ASN A 250 28.49 -12.77 9.75
CA ASN A 250 27.82 -13.88 9.07
C ASN A 250 28.48 -15.24 9.37
N PHE A 251 27.88 -16.33 8.88
CA PHE A 251 28.37 -17.70 9.11
C PHE A 251 29.67 -18.04 8.35
N ALA A 252 30.09 -17.20 7.39
CA ALA A 252 31.40 -17.29 6.76
C ALA A 252 32.52 -16.64 7.62
N GLY A 253 32.18 -16.10 8.80
CA GLY A 253 33.11 -15.41 9.69
C GLY A 253 33.44 -13.98 9.27
N GLN A 254 32.74 -13.42 8.27
CA GLN A 254 32.95 -12.04 7.84
C GLN A 254 32.14 -11.09 8.73
N SER A 255 32.78 -10.03 9.21
CA SER A 255 32.15 -8.96 9.99
C SER A 255 32.20 -7.65 9.21
N LEU A 256 31.04 -7.04 8.94
CA LEU A 256 30.90 -5.78 8.21
C LEU A 256 30.03 -4.80 8.99
N SER A 257 30.30 -3.50 8.86
CA SER A 257 29.42 -2.47 9.44
C SER A 257 28.11 -2.38 8.67
N LEU A 258 27.05 -1.87 9.33
CA LEU A 258 25.77 -1.64 8.65
C LEU A 258 25.87 -0.68 7.47
N GLU A 259 26.76 0.32 7.54
CA GLU A 259 27.06 1.23 6.43
C GLU A 259 27.57 0.48 5.19
N GLN A 260 28.43 -0.52 5.38
CA GLN A 260 28.97 -1.33 4.28
C GLN A 260 27.93 -2.29 3.69
N LEU A 261 26.96 -2.71 4.50
CA LEU A 261 25.94 -3.70 4.12
C LEU A 261 24.72 -3.09 3.41
N VAL A 262 24.38 -1.84 3.71
CA VAL A 262 23.23 -1.16 3.12
C VAL A 262 23.72 -0.07 2.17
N LEU A 263 23.54 -0.28 0.86
CA LEU A 263 23.82 0.74 -0.16
C LEU A 263 22.81 1.91 -0.02
N GLY A 264 23.18 2.95 0.73
CA GLY A 264 22.40 4.18 0.96
C GLY A 264 21.94 4.36 2.41
N SER A 265 21.02 5.32 2.64
CA SER A 265 20.44 5.54 3.97
C SER A 265 19.51 4.38 4.34
N ALA A 266 19.87 3.53 5.30
CA ALA A 266 18.98 2.49 5.85
C ALA A 266 17.74 3.11 6.54
N PRO A 267 16.78 2.35 7.06
CA PRO A 267 15.80 2.90 8.00
C PRO A 267 16.31 2.86 9.45
N MET A 268 15.78 3.75 10.30
CA MET A 268 16.09 3.79 11.74
C MET A 268 15.80 2.43 12.41
N GLY A 269 16.73 1.94 13.25
CA GLY A 269 16.62 0.65 13.93
C GLY A 269 17.04 -0.57 13.09
N THR A 270 17.76 -0.37 11.97
CA THR A 270 18.43 -1.45 11.23
C THR A 270 19.50 -2.07 12.12
N GLY A 271 19.57 -3.41 12.19
CA GLY A 271 20.46 -4.14 13.11
C GLY A 271 19.81 -4.53 14.44
N ASP A 272 19.05 -3.65 15.11
CA ASP A 272 18.50 -3.96 16.44
C ASP A 272 17.21 -4.81 16.45
N CYS A 273 16.87 -5.41 15.31
CA CYS A 273 15.73 -6.30 15.13
C CYS A 273 16.07 -7.76 15.52
N CYS A 274 15.04 -8.58 15.73
CA CYS A 274 15.20 -9.96 16.18
C CYS A 274 16.07 -10.79 15.23
N ALA A 275 15.78 -10.80 13.92
CA ALA A 275 16.52 -11.61 12.95
C ALA A 275 18.03 -11.30 12.88
N PRO A 276 18.47 -10.03 12.72
CA PRO A 276 19.90 -9.71 12.76
C PRO A 276 20.58 -10.11 14.07
N LYS A 277 19.97 -9.87 15.24
CA LYS A 277 20.53 -10.30 16.54
C LYS A 277 20.71 -11.81 16.62
N LEU A 278 19.66 -12.56 16.28
CA LEU A 278 19.67 -14.03 16.36
C LEU A 278 20.72 -14.64 15.43
N LEU A 279 20.76 -14.19 14.17
CA LEU A 279 21.69 -14.71 13.17
C LEU A 279 23.14 -14.30 13.45
N HIS A 280 23.37 -13.05 13.86
CA HIS A 280 24.69 -12.59 14.29
C HIS A 280 25.22 -13.38 15.49
N TYR A 281 24.39 -13.57 16.52
CA TYR A 281 24.76 -14.35 17.70
C TYR A 281 25.05 -15.81 17.34
N ALA A 282 24.20 -16.42 16.50
CA ALA A 282 24.42 -17.78 16.02
C ALA A 282 25.75 -17.91 15.25
N ALA A 283 26.03 -16.97 14.34
CA ALA A 283 27.27 -16.95 13.57
C ALA A 283 28.52 -16.82 14.46
N THR A 284 28.53 -15.85 15.38
CA THR A 284 29.67 -15.61 16.29
C THR A 284 29.94 -16.76 17.26
N HIS A 285 28.95 -17.63 17.50
CA HIS A 285 29.06 -18.79 18.39
C HIS A 285 29.13 -20.12 17.63
N ASN A 286 29.32 -20.10 16.30
CA ASN A 286 29.40 -21.29 15.44
C ASN A 286 28.17 -22.21 15.56
N LEU A 287 26.98 -21.63 15.67
CA LEU A 287 25.71 -22.34 15.78
C LEU A 287 25.03 -22.38 14.40
N LYS A 288 24.67 -23.56 13.93
CA LYS A 288 24.04 -23.70 12.61
C LYS A 288 22.55 -23.36 12.70
N PRO A 289 22.03 -22.39 11.92
CA PRO A 289 20.61 -22.04 11.93
C PRO A 289 19.80 -23.10 11.17
N LEU A 290 18.65 -23.48 11.74
CA LEU A 290 17.75 -24.48 11.14
C LEU A 290 16.41 -23.88 10.72
N ALA A 291 15.77 -23.09 11.61
CA ALA A 291 14.50 -22.44 11.34
C ALA A 291 14.29 -21.23 12.26
N MET A 292 13.50 -20.25 11.83
CA MET A 292 13.25 -19.02 12.59
C MET A 292 11.77 -18.63 12.56
N ALA A 293 11.30 -17.97 13.61
CA ALA A 293 9.99 -17.33 13.63
C ALA A 293 10.07 -16.00 14.40
N GLU A 294 9.39 -14.98 13.91
CA GLU A 294 9.21 -13.71 14.62
C GLU A 294 7.73 -13.45 14.83
N PHE A 295 7.37 -12.85 15.97
CA PHE A 295 5.99 -12.56 16.33
C PHE A 295 5.89 -11.27 17.14
N TRP A 296 4.68 -10.73 17.27
CA TRP A 296 4.41 -9.56 18.11
C TRP A 296 3.76 -9.98 19.44
N TRP A 297 4.13 -9.33 20.54
CA TRP A 297 3.53 -9.54 21.85
C TRP A 297 3.35 -8.21 22.59
N GLY A 298 2.23 -8.07 23.31
CA GLY A 298 1.82 -6.82 24.00
C GLY A 298 0.84 -5.97 23.18
N PRO A 299 0.52 -4.74 23.66
CA PRO A 299 -0.43 -3.82 23.02
C PRO A 299 -0.16 -3.61 21.53
N ALA A 300 -1.21 -3.28 20.77
CA ALA A 300 -1.05 -3.00 19.34
C ALA A 300 -0.06 -1.85 19.11
N SER A 301 0.67 -1.89 18.00
CA SER A 301 1.61 -0.80 17.66
C SER A 301 0.87 0.54 17.55
N VAL A 302 1.59 1.65 17.71
CA VAL A 302 1.04 3.02 17.57
C VAL A 302 0.32 3.23 16.22
N SER A 303 0.69 2.46 15.20
CA SER A 303 0.05 2.46 13.87
C SER A 303 -1.14 1.51 13.73
N GLY A 304 -1.39 0.63 14.70
CA GLY A 304 -2.44 -0.40 14.68
C GLY A 304 -2.10 -1.66 13.86
N ASP A 305 -0.93 -1.72 13.22
CA ASP A 305 -0.57 -2.78 12.25
C ASP A 305 -0.06 -4.09 12.90
N LYS A 306 0.24 -4.06 14.19
CA LYS A 306 0.82 -5.19 14.93
C LYS A 306 -0.19 -5.76 15.92
N VAL A 307 -0.49 -7.05 15.75
CA VAL A 307 -1.48 -7.79 16.52
C VAL A 307 -0.74 -8.80 17.40
N GLN A 308 -1.12 -8.85 18.67
CA GLN A 308 -0.54 -9.78 19.62
C GLN A 308 -0.74 -11.23 19.17
N GLY A 309 0.32 -12.04 19.26
CA GLY A 309 0.32 -13.46 18.93
C GLY A 309 0.53 -13.77 17.45
N GLU A 310 0.47 -12.77 16.57
CA GLU A 310 0.63 -12.98 15.12
C GLU A 310 2.10 -13.08 14.70
N PHE A 311 2.35 -13.92 13.68
CA PHE A 311 3.68 -14.09 13.12
C PHE A 311 4.01 -13.09 12.01
N TYR A 312 5.27 -12.68 11.96
CA TYR A 312 5.79 -11.76 10.96
C TYR A 312 7.12 -12.27 10.40
N GLY A 313 7.40 -11.95 9.14
CA GLY A 313 8.74 -12.16 8.56
C GLY A 313 9.77 -11.13 9.01
N ALA A 314 10.94 -11.13 8.36
CA ALA A 314 11.89 -10.04 8.47
C ALA A 314 11.24 -8.71 8.01
N CYS A 315 11.57 -7.61 8.67
CA CYS A 315 11.13 -6.29 8.24
C CYS A 315 11.67 -5.97 6.83
N ALA A 316 10.77 -5.84 5.84
CA ALA A 316 11.11 -5.70 4.41
C ALA A 316 12.10 -4.55 4.13
N GLU A 317 11.91 -3.41 4.78
CA GLU A 317 12.72 -2.21 4.55
C GLU A 317 14.04 -2.20 5.35
N ARG A 318 14.19 -3.07 6.36
CA ARG A 318 15.30 -3.03 7.35
C ARG A 318 16.12 -4.30 7.37
N CYS A 319 15.48 -5.42 7.63
CA CYS A 319 16.14 -6.71 7.88
C CYS A 319 16.28 -7.54 6.62
N GLN A 320 15.32 -7.45 5.69
CA GLN A 320 15.37 -8.23 4.44
C GLN A 320 16.62 -7.91 3.61
N LEU A 321 17.03 -6.63 3.60
CA LEU A 321 18.26 -6.17 2.93
C LEU A 321 19.52 -6.86 3.47
N LEU A 322 19.50 -7.27 4.73
CA LEU A 322 20.64 -7.90 5.42
C LEU A 322 20.64 -9.42 5.31
N MET A 323 19.51 -10.05 4.96
CA MET A 323 19.36 -11.51 5.02
C MET A 323 20.37 -12.24 4.14
N GLY A 324 20.67 -11.70 2.95
CA GLY A 324 21.65 -12.29 2.05
C GLY A 324 23.05 -12.33 2.64
N PHE A 325 23.47 -11.27 3.31
CA PHE A 325 24.76 -11.24 4.02
C PHE A 325 24.73 -12.12 5.26
N LEU A 326 23.70 -12.00 6.10
CA LEU A 326 23.61 -12.70 7.39
C LEU A 326 23.57 -14.23 7.24
N LEU A 327 22.98 -14.74 6.17
CA LEU A 327 22.92 -16.18 5.89
C LEU A 327 24.16 -16.71 5.17
N ALA A 328 25.06 -15.84 4.68
CA ALA A 328 26.23 -16.25 3.93
C ALA A 328 27.16 -17.12 4.79
N GLY A 329 27.63 -18.23 4.20
CA GLY A 329 28.43 -19.26 4.89
C GLY A 329 27.61 -20.30 5.66
N SER A 330 26.28 -20.17 5.73
CA SER A 330 25.43 -21.23 6.28
C SER A 330 25.31 -22.38 5.27
N THR A 331 25.18 -23.62 5.74
CA THR A 331 25.01 -24.83 4.91
C THR A 331 23.61 -24.95 4.29
N ILE A 332 22.88 -23.84 4.16
CA ILE A 332 21.51 -23.81 3.66
C ILE A 332 21.56 -23.52 2.15
N SER A 333 21.12 -24.48 1.34
CA SER A 333 21.13 -24.43 -0.14
C SER A 333 19.78 -24.82 -0.74
N PRO A 334 19.45 -24.38 -1.97
CA PRO A 334 18.08 -24.20 -2.44
C PRO A 334 17.45 -25.50 -2.97
N PRO A 335 16.11 -25.68 -2.87
CA PRO A 335 15.40 -26.53 -3.81
C PRO A 335 15.16 -25.74 -5.11
N ASN A 336 15.84 -26.12 -6.20
CA ASN A 336 15.41 -25.76 -7.56
C ASN A 336 14.15 -26.57 -7.91
N PRO A 337 13.13 -26.01 -8.58
CA PRO A 337 12.07 -26.82 -9.19
C PRO A 337 12.45 -27.27 -10.62
N PRO A 338 12.01 -28.47 -11.04
CA PRO A 338 12.22 -28.97 -12.39
C PRO A 338 11.38 -28.22 -13.44
N ILE A 339 11.93 -28.10 -14.65
CA ILE A 339 11.30 -27.50 -15.83
C ILE A 339 10.48 -28.59 -16.53
N VAL A 340 9.16 -28.39 -16.70
CA VAL A 340 8.31 -29.14 -17.62
C VAL A 340 7.35 -28.17 -18.31
N GLU A 341 7.24 -28.26 -19.64
CA GLU A 341 6.32 -27.49 -20.50
C GLU A 341 4.90 -28.07 -20.46
N GLY A 342 3.90 -27.19 -20.36
CA GLY A 342 2.47 -27.51 -20.27
C GLY A 342 1.75 -26.48 -19.40
N THR A 343 0.45 -26.24 -19.62
CA THR A 343 -0.37 -25.31 -18.83
C THR A 343 -0.15 -25.50 -17.33
N LYS A 344 0.54 -24.55 -16.69
CA LYS A 344 0.89 -24.61 -15.27
C LYS A 344 -0.27 -24.10 -14.43
N GLN A 345 -0.87 -25.00 -13.66
CA GLN A 345 -1.71 -24.63 -12.52
C GLN A 345 -0.81 -24.59 -11.28
N LEU A 346 -0.57 -23.39 -10.76
CA LEU A 346 0.35 -23.18 -9.65
C LEU A 346 -0.46 -23.11 -8.35
N ILE A 347 -0.32 -24.12 -7.50
CA ILE A 347 -1.01 -24.20 -6.21
C ILE A 347 -0.21 -23.39 -5.19
N PHE A 348 -0.85 -22.39 -4.58
CA PHE A 348 -0.25 -21.57 -3.52
C PHE A 348 -1.03 -21.75 -2.22
N PRO A 349 -0.38 -21.97 -1.06
CA PRO A 349 -1.07 -21.93 0.21
C PRO A 349 -1.60 -20.52 0.49
N SER A 350 -2.89 -20.41 0.80
CA SER A 350 -3.55 -19.15 1.15
C SER A 350 -3.14 -18.70 2.55
N VAL A 351 -2.70 -17.44 2.70
CA VAL A 351 -2.43 -16.82 4.01
C VAL A 351 -3.64 -15.99 4.40
N LYS A 352 -4.70 -16.63 4.91
CA LYS A 352 -5.74 -15.97 5.74
C LYS A 352 -6.27 -16.93 6.81
N GLY A 353 -6.42 -16.39 8.01
CA GLY A 353 -6.82 -17.12 9.23
C GLY A 353 -8.22 -17.74 9.18
N VAL A 354 -8.34 -18.82 9.96
CA VAL A 354 -9.54 -19.52 10.46
C VAL A 354 -10.72 -19.62 9.49
N GLY A 355 -10.79 -20.75 8.78
CA GLY A 355 -11.96 -21.21 8.04
C GLY A 355 -11.60 -21.91 6.73
N GLU A 356 -11.42 -23.24 6.81
CA GLU A 356 -11.20 -24.23 5.73
C GLU A 356 -10.11 -23.98 4.66
N PRO A 357 -9.25 -24.98 4.36
CA PRO A 357 -8.15 -24.85 3.42
C PRO A 357 -8.65 -24.97 1.97
N ASN A 358 -8.82 -23.85 1.26
CA ASN A 358 -8.81 -23.86 -0.20
C ASN A 358 -7.57 -23.12 -0.71
N ALA A 359 -6.59 -23.89 -1.19
CA ALA A 359 -5.42 -23.37 -1.91
C ALA A 359 -5.88 -22.83 -3.26
N GLU A 360 -6.10 -21.52 -3.39
CA GLU A 360 -6.48 -20.93 -4.67
C GLU A 360 -5.27 -20.91 -5.62
N SER A 361 -5.34 -21.79 -6.62
CA SER A 361 -4.32 -21.92 -7.67
C SER A 361 -4.33 -20.69 -8.60
N LEU A 362 -3.14 -20.18 -8.96
CA LEU A 362 -2.99 -19.16 -10.00
C LEU A 362 -2.73 -19.86 -11.34
N THR A 363 -3.58 -19.64 -12.33
CA THR A 363 -3.46 -20.27 -13.65
C THR A 363 -2.71 -19.35 -14.61
N ILE A 364 -1.67 -19.86 -15.28
CA ILE A 364 -0.99 -19.14 -16.37
C ILE A 364 -1.69 -19.49 -17.69
N LEU A 365 -2.28 -18.48 -18.34
CA LEU A 365 -2.97 -18.63 -19.63
C LEU A 365 -2.00 -18.56 -20.81
N TYR A 366 -0.93 -17.77 -20.67
CA TYR A 366 0.08 -17.60 -21.70
C TYR A 366 1.39 -17.12 -21.05
N GLU A 367 2.51 -17.68 -21.48
CA GLU A 367 3.84 -17.29 -21.03
C GLU A 367 4.83 -17.42 -22.18
N ASP A 368 5.68 -16.41 -22.35
CA ASP A 368 6.87 -16.47 -23.20
C ASP A 368 8.00 -15.61 -22.61
N GLN A 369 9.03 -15.30 -23.40
CA GLN A 369 10.18 -14.51 -22.97
C GLN A 369 9.83 -13.06 -22.61
N TRP A 370 8.73 -12.50 -23.13
CA TRP A 370 8.39 -11.08 -23.04
C TRP A 370 7.25 -10.81 -22.05
N LEU A 371 6.26 -11.70 -21.93
CA LEU A 371 5.07 -11.47 -21.12
C LEU A 371 4.52 -12.73 -20.45
N ILE A 372 3.84 -12.53 -19.33
CA ILE A 372 3.09 -13.55 -18.58
C ILE A 372 1.66 -13.07 -18.43
N ILE A 373 0.71 -13.93 -18.76
CA ILE A 373 -0.72 -13.65 -18.67
C ILE A 373 -1.32 -14.72 -17.79
N VAL A 374 -2.00 -14.28 -16.74
CA VAL A 374 -2.65 -15.17 -15.77
C VAL A 374 -4.14 -14.97 -15.75
N ASP A 375 -4.83 -16.00 -15.26
CA ASP A 375 -6.19 -15.92 -14.78
C ASP A 375 -6.17 -15.67 -13.27
N LYS A 376 -6.43 -14.43 -12.86
CA LYS A 376 -6.39 -14.04 -11.45
C LYS A 376 -7.65 -14.53 -10.73
N PRO A 377 -7.54 -15.26 -9.61
CA PRO A 377 -8.70 -15.59 -8.79
C PRO A 377 -9.31 -14.35 -8.11
N ALA A 378 -10.58 -14.43 -7.74
CA ALA A 378 -11.21 -13.39 -6.91
C ALA A 378 -10.61 -13.42 -5.50
N GLY A 379 -10.41 -12.26 -4.86
CA GLY A 379 -9.87 -12.17 -3.51
C GLY A 379 -8.35 -11.95 -3.44
N LEU A 380 -7.61 -12.26 -4.52
CA LEU A 380 -6.16 -12.01 -4.63
C LEU A 380 -5.86 -10.62 -5.21
N LEU A 381 -4.91 -9.87 -4.64
CA LEU A 381 -4.48 -8.58 -5.19
C LEU A 381 -3.71 -8.76 -6.51
N SER A 382 -3.81 -7.78 -7.42
CA SER A 382 -2.99 -7.79 -8.65
C SER A 382 -1.53 -7.43 -8.37
N VAL A 383 -1.31 -6.47 -7.47
CA VAL A 383 0.01 -5.98 -7.04
C VAL A 383 0.02 -5.86 -5.51
N PRO A 384 1.21 -5.90 -4.87
CA PRO A 384 1.30 -5.77 -3.42
C PRO A 384 0.65 -4.47 -2.95
N GLY A 385 -0.15 -4.57 -1.89
CA GLY A 385 -0.77 -3.44 -1.22
C GLY A 385 0.24 -2.57 -0.50
N ARG A 386 -0.22 -1.42 0.00
CA ARG A 386 0.61 -0.51 0.79
C ARG A 386 1.01 -1.09 2.16
N TYR A 387 0.11 -1.90 2.73
CA TYR A 387 0.24 -2.46 4.08
C TYR A 387 0.77 -3.90 4.04
N ARG A 388 1.43 -4.32 5.12
CA ARG A 388 2.24 -5.55 5.17
C ARG A 388 1.41 -6.84 5.14
N ASP A 389 0.21 -6.80 5.69
CA ASP A 389 -0.83 -7.84 5.63
C ASP A 389 -1.46 -7.98 4.23
N ARG A 390 -1.18 -7.04 3.33
CA ARG A 390 -1.71 -6.99 1.95
C ARG A 390 -0.63 -7.17 0.90
N GLN A 391 0.46 -7.86 1.21
CA GLN A 391 1.56 -8.08 0.25
C GLN A 391 1.30 -9.25 -0.71
N ASP A 392 0.47 -10.23 -0.33
CA ASP A 392 0.11 -11.35 -1.20
C ASP A 392 -0.71 -10.88 -2.41
N SER A 393 -0.19 -11.17 -3.60
CA SER A 393 -0.68 -10.68 -4.88
C SER A 393 -0.22 -11.58 -6.02
N VAL A 394 -0.82 -11.44 -7.21
CA VAL A 394 -0.33 -12.09 -8.43
C VAL A 394 1.14 -11.77 -8.66
N LEU A 395 1.53 -10.50 -8.58
CA LEU A 395 2.90 -10.08 -8.83
C LEU A 395 3.87 -10.71 -7.84
N SER A 396 3.55 -10.75 -6.54
CA SER A 396 4.42 -11.38 -5.53
C SER A 396 4.51 -12.89 -5.71
N ARG A 397 3.39 -13.56 -6.00
CA ARG A 397 3.35 -15.02 -6.26
C ARG A 397 4.13 -15.42 -7.52
N LEU A 398 4.01 -14.67 -8.61
CA LEU A 398 4.75 -14.95 -9.85
C LEU A 398 6.24 -14.62 -9.73
N ARG A 399 6.61 -13.54 -9.02
CA ARG A 399 8.01 -13.22 -8.74
C ARG A 399 8.74 -14.35 -8.02
N TYR A 400 8.04 -15.09 -7.15
CA TYR A 400 8.58 -16.26 -6.47
C TYR A 400 8.96 -17.40 -7.43
N LEU A 401 8.32 -17.47 -8.60
CA LEU A 401 8.52 -18.55 -9.59
C LEU A 401 9.53 -18.21 -10.68
N LEU A 402 9.91 -16.93 -10.81
CA LEU A 402 10.82 -16.49 -11.85
C LEU A 402 12.27 -16.52 -11.36
N PRO A 403 13.25 -16.74 -12.27
CA PRO A 403 14.66 -16.63 -11.94
C PRO A 403 15.00 -15.26 -11.36
N ASP A 404 15.91 -15.25 -10.41
CA ASP A 404 16.25 -14.04 -9.67
C ASP A 404 16.82 -12.93 -10.57
N GLY A 405 16.30 -11.71 -10.40
CA GLY A 405 16.64 -10.57 -11.26
C GLY A 405 15.86 -10.51 -12.57
N ALA A 406 15.01 -11.51 -12.87
CA ALA A 406 14.03 -11.39 -13.93
C ALA A 406 13.08 -10.23 -13.62
N ALA A 407 12.97 -9.28 -14.55
CA ALA A 407 12.00 -8.22 -14.41
C ALA A 407 10.59 -8.82 -14.51
N LEU A 408 9.69 -8.39 -13.63
CA LEU A 408 8.27 -8.64 -13.77
C LEU A 408 7.55 -7.36 -13.36
N LEU A 409 6.85 -6.76 -14.32
CA LEU A 409 6.27 -5.43 -14.23
C LEU A 409 4.76 -5.50 -14.55
N PRO A 410 3.89 -5.02 -13.64
CA PRO A 410 2.45 -5.02 -13.88
C PRO A 410 2.10 -3.97 -14.94
N VAL A 411 1.48 -4.40 -16.05
CA VAL A 411 1.06 -3.50 -17.14
C VAL A 411 -0.27 -2.83 -16.82
N HIS A 412 -1.17 -3.59 -16.21
CA HIS A 412 -2.48 -3.13 -15.73
C HIS A 412 -2.84 -3.86 -14.44
N ARG A 413 -4.00 -3.55 -13.87
CA ARG A 413 -4.47 -4.14 -12.60
C ARG A 413 -5.95 -4.46 -12.66
N LEU A 414 -6.33 -5.54 -11.99
CA LEU A 414 -7.69 -5.86 -11.59
C LEU A 414 -7.88 -5.53 -10.10
N ASP A 415 -9.11 -5.21 -9.71
CA ASP A 415 -9.47 -5.08 -8.29
C ASP A 415 -9.28 -6.42 -7.56
N GLN A 416 -9.13 -6.36 -6.23
CA GLN A 416 -8.88 -7.57 -5.43
C GLN A 416 -9.93 -8.65 -5.68
N ASP A 417 -11.21 -8.29 -5.62
CA ASP A 417 -12.31 -9.25 -5.73
C ASP A 417 -12.72 -9.55 -7.20
N THR A 418 -12.19 -8.78 -8.17
CA THR A 418 -12.40 -9.04 -9.60
C THR A 418 -11.51 -10.17 -10.07
N SER A 419 -12.07 -11.22 -10.67
CA SER A 419 -11.30 -12.32 -11.27
C SER A 419 -10.99 -12.09 -12.75
N GLY A 420 -10.11 -12.88 -13.36
CA GLY A 420 -9.91 -12.95 -14.82
C GLY A 420 -8.54 -12.52 -15.31
N ILE A 421 -8.46 -12.24 -16.61
CA ILE A 421 -7.20 -12.08 -17.34
C ILE A 421 -6.39 -10.86 -16.89
N LEU A 422 -5.16 -11.08 -16.44
CA LEU A 422 -4.18 -10.06 -16.03
C LEU A 422 -2.85 -10.26 -16.78
N VAL A 423 -2.24 -9.16 -17.24
CA VAL A 423 -1.01 -9.18 -18.07
C VAL A 423 0.14 -8.52 -17.32
N LEU A 424 1.29 -9.19 -17.31
CA LEU A 424 2.54 -8.73 -16.76
C LEU A 424 3.64 -8.80 -17.84
N ALA A 425 4.55 -7.84 -17.82
CA ALA A 425 5.70 -7.78 -18.74
C ALA A 425 6.97 -8.29 -18.03
N ARG A 426 7.80 -9.05 -18.75
CA ARG A 426 9.05 -9.64 -18.25
C ARG A 426 10.29 -8.76 -18.44
N ASP A 427 10.12 -7.59 -19.06
CA ASP A 427 11.19 -6.61 -19.24
C ASP A 427 10.64 -5.18 -19.41
N PRO A 428 11.46 -4.13 -19.17
CA PRO A 428 11.03 -2.74 -19.27
C PRO A 428 10.59 -2.28 -20.68
N LYS A 429 11.16 -2.85 -21.75
CA LYS A 429 10.82 -2.48 -23.14
C LYS A 429 9.43 -3.00 -23.47
N THR A 430 9.16 -4.27 -23.18
CA THR A 430 7.83 -4.88 -23.34
C THR A 430 6.79 -4.16 -22.48
N HIS A 431 7.14 -3.82 -21.23
CA HIS A 431 6.25 -3.04 -20.35
C HIS A 431 5.87 -1.69 -20.98
N ARG A 432 6.83 -0.95 -21.55
CA ARG A 432 6.59 0.33 -22.20
C ARG A 432 5.67 0.18 -23.43
N GLN A 433 5.92 -0.81 -24.28
CA GLN A 433 5.11 -1.07 -25.48
C GLN A 433 3.68 -1.46 -25.13
N LEU A 434 3.49 -2.34 -24.14
CA LEU A 434 2.14 -2.70 -23.67
C LEU A 434 1.44 -1.51 -23.03
N SER A 435 2.13 -0.74 -22.18
CA SER A 435 1.57 0.48 -21.57
C SER A 435 1.09 1.48 -22.62
N GLN A 436 1.83 1.64 -23.72
CA GLN A 436 1.41 2.46 -24.86
C GLN A 436 0.14 1.93 -25.54
N GLN A 437 0.01 0.62 -25.74
CA GLN A 437 -1.22 0.03 -26.30
C GLN A 437 -2.44 0.28 -25.39
N PHE A 438 -2.28 0.17 -24.07
CA PHE A 438 -3.34 0.49 -23.11
C PHE A 438 -3.70 1.99 -23.13
N GLN A 439 -2.68 2.87 -23.17
CA GLN A 439 -2.87 4.32 -23.25
C GLN A 439 -3.56 4.75 -24.55
N ALA A 440 -3.20 4.13 -25.68
CA ALA A 440 -3.78 4.37 -27.00
C ALA A 440 -5.12 3.64 -27.22
N GLN A 441 -5.67 2.97 -26.20
CA GLN A 441 -6.94 2.22 -26.25
C GLN A 441 -6.97 1.12 -27.34
N GLN A 442 -5.80 0.57 -27.70
CA GLN A 442 -5.67 -0.48 -28.70
C GLN A 442 -5.99 -1.88 -28.13
N VAL A 443 -5.97 -2.01 -26.79
CA VAL A 443 -6.30 -3.25 -26.09
C VAL A 443 -7.81 -3.36 -25.90
N GLN A 444 -8.40 -4.42 -26.43
CA GLN A 444 -9.83 -4.70 -26.26
C GLN A 444 -10.04 -5.56 -25.01
N LYS A 445 -10.85 -5.04 -24.08
CA LYS A 445 -11.18 -5.69 -22.81
C LYS A 445 -12.67 -6.02 -22.81
N VAL A 446 -13.03 -7.26 -22.45
CA VAL A 446 -14.41 -7.68 -22.23
C VAL A 446 -14.51 -8.27 -20.85
N TYR A 447 -15.40 -7.72 -20.04
CA TYR A 447 -15.74 -8.22 -18.72
C TYR A 447 -17.15 -8.80 -18.76
N GLU A 448 -17.38 -9.88 -18.04
CA GLU A 448 -18.70 -10.42 -17.78
C GLU A 448 -19.09 -10.10 -16.34
N ALA A 449 -20.35 -9.69 -16.14
CA ALA A 449 -20.88 -9.35 -14.83
C ALA A 449 -22.33 -9.81 -14.67
N VAL A 450 -22.72 -10.07 -13.42
CA VAL A 450 -24.12 -10.29 -13.03
C VAL A 450 -24.54 -9.13 -12.12
N LEU A 451 -25.60 -8.42 -12.48
CA LEU A 451 -26.17 -7.35 -11.67
C LEU A 451 -27.33 -7.87 -10.80
N ALA A 452 -27.46 -7.33 -9.59
CA ALA A 452 -28.49 -7.67 -8.61
C ALA A 452 -29.85 -6.98 -8.90
N GLY A 453 -30.24 -6.96 -10.18
CA GLY A 453 -31.47 -6.32 -10.65
C GLY A 453 -31.63 -6.41 -12.16
N LEU A 454 -32.78 -5.92 -12.65
CA LEU A 454 -33.15 -5.96 -14.06
C LEU A 454 -32.74 -4.68 -14.82
N VAL A 455 -31.82 -4.82 -15.77
CA VAL A 455 -31.46 -3.71 -16.68
C VAL A 455 -32.47 -3.64 -17.82
N ALA A 456 -33.19 -2.53 -17.92
CA ALA A 456 -34.20 -2.31 -18.96
C ALA A 456 -33.59 -2.29 -20.38
N ARG A 457 -32.45 -1.59 -20.56
CA ARG A 457 -31.80 -1.42 -21.87
C ARG A 457 -30.94 -2.62 -22.21
N GLY A 458 -31.05 -3.14 -23.44
CA GLY A 458 -30.25 -4.28 -23.90
C GLY A 458 -28.78 -3.96 -24.18
N GLN A 459 -28.42 -2.69 -24.42
CA GLN A 459 -27.05 -2.21 -24.59
C GLN A 459 -26.98 -0.70 -24.37
N GLY A 460 -25.79 -0.15 -24.18
CA GLY A 460 -25.60 1.29 -24.03
C GLY A 460 -24.16 1.72 -23.74
N VAL A 461 -23.99 3.02 -23.49
CA VAL A 461 -22.73 3.66 -23.11
C VAL A 461 -22.96 4.45 -21.83
N ILE A 462 -22.04 4.34 -20.88
CA ILE A 462 -22.02 5.06 -19.60
C ILE A 462 -20.80 5.97 -19.60
N GLU A 463 -21.02 7.27 -19.46
CA GLU A 463 -20.00 8.30 -19.49
C GLU A 463 -20.08 9.15 -18.22
N LEU A 464 -19.34 8.72 -17.20
CA LEU A 464 -19.36 9.38 -15.89
C LEU A 464 -17.93 9.67 -15.44
N PRO A 465 -17.61 10.91 -15.00
CA PRO A 465 -16.31 11.23 -14.43
C PRO A 465 -16.18 10.63 -13.03
N LEU A 466 -15.08 9.93 -12.78
CA LEU A 466 -14.84 9.23 -11.51
C LEU A 466 -13.73 9.87 -10.69
N TRP A 467 -13.97 10.00 -9.40
CA TRP A 467 -13.03 10.53 -8.41
C TRP A 467 -12.89 9.59 -7.21
N GLY A 468 -11.66 9.49 -6.71
CA GLY A 468 -11.34 8.74 -5.50
C GLY A 468 -10.98 9.70 -4.38
N ASP A 469 -11.95 9.97 -3.50
CA ASP A 469 -11.77 10.88 -2.37
C ASP A 469 -10.66 10.36 -1.43
N PRO A 470 -9.60 11.14 -1.15
CA PRO A 470 -8.55 10.73 -0.24
C PRO A 470 -9.03 10.40 1.17
N SER A 471 -10.15 10.99 1.62
CA SER A 471 -10.72 10.77 2.94
C SER A 471 -11.54 9.48 3.07
N ASP A 472 -11.97 8.89 1.94
CA ASP A 472 -12.90 7.75 1.89
C ASP A 472 -12.35 6.60 1.02
N ARG A 473 -11.05 6.34 1.12
CA ARG A 473 -10.42 5.23 0.40
C ARG A 473 -10.88 3.89 1.00
N PRO A 474 -11.16 2.86 0.18
CA PRO A 474 -10.87 2.74 -1.25
C PRO A 474 -12.03 3.13 -2.19
N TYR A 475 -13.10 3.76 -1.70
CA TYR A 475 -14.28 4.08 -2.50
C TYR A 475 -13.97 5.06 -3.64
N GLN A 476 -14.81 5.01 -4.67
CA GLN A 476 -14.78 5.88 -5.84
C GLN A 476 -16.21 6.36 -6.06
N LYS A 477 -16.40 7.61 -6.48
CA LYS A 477 -17.72 8.22 -6.70
C LYS A 477 -17.74 8.97 -8.02
N VAL A 478 -18.95 9.20 -8.54
CA VAL A 478 -19.17 10.12 -9.65
C VAL A 478 -18.95 11.54 -9.13
N ASP A 479 -18.08 12.29 -9.79
CA ASP A 479 -17.77 13.68 -9.43
C ASP A 479 -17.46 14.49 -10.69
N TRP A 480 -18.30 15.48 -11.00
CA TRP A 480 -18.19 16.30 -12.21
C TRP A 480 -17.13 17.40 -12.12
N GLN A 481 -16.66 17.75 -10.92
CA GLN A 481 -15.67 18.80 -10.71
C GLN A 481 -14.24 18.24 -10.68
N GLN A 482 -14.03 17.15 -9.94
CA GLN A 482 -12.71 16.55 -9.69
C GLN A 482 -12.50 15.23 -10.44
N GLY A 483 -13.57 14.61 -10.94
CA GLY A 483 -13.50 13.31 -11.56
C GLY A 483 -12.84 13.32 -12.93
N LYS A 484 -12.22 12.19 -13.27
CA LYS A 484 -11.66 11.95 -14.60
C LYS A 484 -12.68 11.23 -15.45
N LEU A 485 -12.98 11.76 -16.64
CA LEU A 485 -13.92 11.15 -17.58
C LEU A 485 -13.59 9.66 -17.78
N SER A 486 -14.64 8.84 -17.67
CA SER A 486 -14.55 7.40 -17.84
C SER A 486 -15.73 6.88 -18.64
N ILE A 487 -15.45 5.96 -19.56
CA ILE A 487 -16.40 5.50 -20.58
C ILE A 487 -16.44 3.98 -20.57
N THR A 488 -17.64 3.42 -20.43
CA THR A 488 -17.93 1.99 -20.47
C THR A 488 -19.07 1.73 -21.44
N ARG A 489 -18.88 0.83 -22.41
CA ARG A 489 -20.01 0.29 -23.18
C ARG A 489 -20.49 -0.99 -22.52
N PHE A 490 -21.78 -1.31 -22.61
CA PHE A 490 -22.32 -2.55 -22.08
C PHE A 490 -23.32 -3.19 -23.03
N ARG A 491 -23.50 -4.51 -22.89
CA ARG A 491 -24.50 -5.30 -23.60
C ARG A 491 -25.05 -6.40 -22.71
N VAL A 492 -26.37 -6.44 -22.53
CA VAL A 492 -27.06 -7.51 -21.81
C VAL A 492 -26.96 -8.81 -22.60
N ILE A 493 -26.55 -9.88 -21.91
CA ILE A 493 -26.47 -11.24 -22.44
C ILE A 493 -27.76 -11.98 -22.13
N ALA A 494 -28.20 -11.94 -20.87
CA ALA A 494 -29.37 -12.67 -20.38
C ALA A 494 -30.01 -11.93 -19.20
N ARG A 495 -31.29 -12.20 -18.98
CA ARG A 495 -32.04 -11.80 -17.78
C ARG A 495 -32.53 -13.07 -17.11
N GLU A 496 -32.08 -13.31 -15.89
CA GLU A 496 -32.20 -14.59 -15.18
C GLU A 496 -32.85 -14.32 -13.82
N GLY A 497 -34.18 -14.50 -13.75
CA GLY A 497 -34.95 -14.10 -12.56
C GLY A 497 -34.81 -12.59 -12.29
N ASP A 498 -34.39 -12.23 -11.08
CA ASP A 498 -34.16 -10.85 -10.67
C ASP A 498 -32.75 -10.33 -11.03
N HIS A 499 -31.97 -11.08 -11.80
CA HIS A 499 -30.60 -10.72 -12.16
C HIS A 499 -30.45 -10.42 -13.65
N THR A 500 -29.46 -9.59 -13.98
CA THR A 500 -29.05 -9.34 -15.37
C THR A 500 -27.59 -9.71 -15.57
N ARG A 501 -27.35 -10.66 -16.48
CA ARG A 501 -26.00 -10.99 -16.95
C ARG A 501 -25.65 -10.12 -18.15
N LEU A 502 -24.50 -9.46 -18.12
CA LEU A 502 -24.07 -8.53 -19.17
C LEU A 502 -22.57 -8.56 -19.41
N GLU A 503 -22.17 -8.07 -20.59
CA GLU A 503 -20.77 -7.75 -20.91
C GLU A 503 -20.52 -6.25 -20.75
N PHE A 504 -19.39 -5.91 -20.12
CA PHE A 504 -18.82 -4.57 -20.12
C PHE A 504 -17.60 -4.50 -21.05
N PHE A 505 -17.51 -3.41 -21.81
CA PHE A 505 -16.41 -3.05 -22.68
C PHE A 505 -15.84 -1.70 -22.22
N PRO A 506 -14.98 -1.68 -21.20
CA PRO A 506 -14.41 -0.44 -20.68
C PRO A 506 -13.43 0.17 -21.69
N VAL A 507 -13.75 1.36 -22.20
CA VAL A 507 -12.88 2.13 -23.09
C VAL A 507 -11.71 2.70 -22.26
N THR A 508 -12.04 3.35 -21.14
CA THR A 508 -11.05 3.79 -20.13
C THR A 508 -10.76 2.69 -19.11
N GLY A 509 -9.87 2.97 -18.14
CA GLY A 509 -9.53 2.03 -17.06
C GLY A 509 -9.31 2.75 -15.73
N ARG A 510 -10.36 3.36 -15.17
CA ARG A 510 -10.30 4.00 -13.84
C ARG A 510 -10.52 2.97 -12.73
N THR A 511 -10.02 3.26 -11.53
CA THR A 511 -10.23 2.42 -10.34
C THR A 511 -11.74 2.21 -10.13
N HIS A 512 -12.15 0.96 -9.91
CA HIS A 512 -13.56 0.55 -9.68
C HIS A 512 -14.56 1.01 -10.77
N GLN A 513 -14.11 1.38 -11.98
CA GLN A 513 -14.95 2.01 -13.01
C GLN A 513 -16.26 1.26 -13.29
N LEU A 514 -16.16 -0.05 -13.56
CA LEU A 514 -17.33 -0.88 -13.89
C LEU A 514 -18.31 -1.01 -12.72
N ARG A 515 -17.78 -1.05 -11.50
CA ARG A 515 -18.54 -1.21 -10.26
C ARG A 515 -19.37 0.05 -9.97
N VAL A 516 -18.74 1.22 -10.07
CA VAL A 516 -19.44 2.51 -9.93
C VAL A 516 -20.43 2.74 -11.06
N HIS A 517 -20.04 2.45 -12.32
CA HIS A 517 -20.95 2.60 -13.46
C HIS A 517 -22.18 1.69 -13.37
N ALA A 518 -22.05 0.52 -12.75
CA ALA A 518 -23.18 -0.34 -12.46
C ALA A 518 -24.06 0.26 -11.35
N ALA A 519 -23.48 0.56 -10.19
CA ALA A 519 -24.22 0.91 -8.98
C ALA A 519 -24.80 2.33 -8.95
N ASP A 520 -24.10 3.32 -9.52
CA ASP A 520 -24.53 4.73 -9.47
C ASP A 520 -25.84 4.94 -10.23
N LEU A 521 -26.75 5.74 -9.67
CA LEU A 521 -28.05 6.04 -10.26
C LEU A 521 -27.95 6.75 -11.63
N GLN A 522 -26.87 7.49 -11.88
CA GLN A 522 -26.59 8.10 -13.19
C GLN A 522 -26.05 7.08 -14.20
N GLY A 523 -25.62 5.90 -13.74
CA GLY A 523 -25.15 4.78 -14.54
C GLY A 523 -26.28 3.80 -14.84
N LEU A 524 -26.13 2.55 -14.39
CA LEU A 524 -27.20 1.54 -14.47
C LEU A 524 -28.12 1.56 -13.25
N GLY A 525 -27.70 2.18 -12.15
CA GLY A 525 -28.44 2.22 -10.88
C GLY A 525 -28.63 0.85 -10.21
N ILE A 526 -27.88 -0.17 -10.64
CA ILE A 526 -28.01 -1.55 -10.18
C ILE A 526 -26.61 -2.11 -9.89
N PRO A 527 -26.28 -2.42 -8.63
CA PRO A 527 -24.95 -2.88 -8.28
C PRO A 527 -24.64 -4.28 -8.82
N ILE A 528 -23.35 -4.57 -8.99
CA ILE A 528 -22.88 -5.92 -9.34
C ILE A 528 -23.16 -6.85 -8.16
N LEU A 529 -23.64 -8.06 -8.45
CA LEU A 529 -23.96 -9.07 -7.46
C LEU A 529 -22.72 -9.43 -6.61
N GLY A 530 -22.87 -9.31 -5.29
CA GLY A 530 -21.80 -9.53 -4.31
C GLY A 530 -20.78 -8.37 -4.20
N ASP A 531 -21.09 -7.19 -4.74
CA ASP A 531 -20.26 -6.00 -4.54
C ASP A 531 -20.44 -5.41 -3.13
N ARG A 532 -19.47 -5.71 -2.26
CA ARG A 532 -19.46 -5.26 -0.86
C ARG A 532 -19.20 -3.77 -0.67
N LEU A 533 -18.70 -3.06 -1.68
CA LEU A 533 -18.43 -1.62 -1.56
C LEU A 533 -19.59 -0.78 -2.08
N TYR A 534 -20.25 -1.21 -3.16
CA TYR A 534 -21.21 -0.37 -3.86
C TYR A 534 -22.67 -0.79 -3.64
N GLY A 535 -22.99 -1.25 -2.43
CA GLY A 535 -24.38 -1.37 -1.96
C GLY A 535 -25.15 -2.61 -2.41
N CYS A 536 -24.46 -3.72 -2.75
CA CYS A 536 -25.14 -4.99 -2.97
C CYS A 536 -25.39 -5.71 -1.64
N ASN A 537 -26.65 -5.79 -1.22
CA ASN A 537 -27.07 -6.52 0.00
C ASN A 537 -27.43 -7.99 -0.27
N ALA A 538 -27.26 -8.48 -1.50
CA ALA A 538 -27.59 -9.86 -1.85
C ALA A 538 -26.53 -10.83 -1.34
N ASP A 539 -26.96 -11.97 -0.81
CA ASP A 539 -26.09 -13.03 -0.31
C ASP A 539 -25.27 -13.65 -1.44
N SER A 540 -24.01 -13.22 -1.55
CA SER A 540 -23.04 -13.77 -2.48
C SER A 540 -21.67 -13.89 -1.83
N LYS A 541 -21.02 -15.03 -2.06
CA LYS A 541 -19.67 -15.31 -1.55
C LYS A 541 -18.58 -14.46 -2.23
N ARG A 542 -18.84 -13.91 -3.42
CA ARG A 542 -17.86 -13.19 -4.26
C ARG A 542 -18.47 -12.07 -5.10
N LEU A 543 -17.61 -11.20 -5.61
CA LEU A 543 -17.96 -10.24 -6.67
C LEU A 543 -18.18 -10.99 -7.99
N HIS A 544 -19.34 -10.80 -8.61
CA HIS A 544 -19.69 -11.33 -9.94
C HIS A 544 -19.20 -10.40 -11.04
N LEU A 545 -17.89 -10.16 -11.07
CA LEU A 545 -17.20 -9.43 -12.12
C LEU A 545 -15.95 -10.20 -12.55
N HIS A 546 -15.85 -10.49 -13.85
CA HIS A 546 -14.79 -11.32 -14.39
C HIS A 546 -14.23 -10.74 -15.70
N ALA A 547 -12.91 -10.55 -15.78
CA ALA A 547 -12.18 -10.13 -16.97
C ALA A 547 -12.07 -11.30 -17.98
N ARG A 548 -13.16 -11.52 -18.72
CA ARG A 548 -13.41 -12.71 -19.55
C ARG A 548 -12.54 -12.80 -20.80
N LYS A 549 -12.35 -11.68 -21.53
CA LYS A 549 -11.58 -11.67 -22.78
C LYS A 549 -10.64 -10.49 -22.84
N LEU A 550 -9.45 -10.72 -23.38
CA LEU A 550 -8.46 -9.69 -23.63
C LEU A 550 -7.84 -9.91 -25.02
N ARG A 551 -7.78 -8.85 -25.81
CA ARG A 551 -7.10 -8.85 -27.11
C ARG A 551 -6.07 -7.73 -27.15
N LEU A 552 -4.82 -8.09 -27.44
CA LEU A 552 -3.69 -7.17 -27.50
C LEU A 552 -2.71 -7.59 -28.60
N GLN A 553 -1.85 -6.68 -29.05
CA GLN A 553 -0.77 -7.04 -29.97
C GLN A 553 0.47 -7.45 -29.18
N HIS A 554 1.05 -8.59 -29.53
CA HIS A 554 2.29 -9.06 -28.94
C HIS A 554 3.43 -8.05 -29.22
N PRO A 555 4.10 -7.50 -28.19
CA PRO A 555 5.05 -6.39 -28.37
C PRO A 555 6.28 -6.68 -29.22
N GLN A 556 6.75 -7.93 -29.22
CA GLN A 556 7.86 -8.38 -30.07
C GLN A 556 7.41 -8.87 -31.46
N SER A 557 6.49 -9.84 -31.53
CA SER A 557 6.11 -10.48 -32.80
C SER A 557 5.08 -9.71 -33.64
N GLY A 558 4.40 -8.71 -33.06
CA GLY A 558 3.29 -7.99 -33.70
C GLY A 558 2.00 -8.81 -33.89
N LYS A 559 2.02 -10.11 -33.59
CA LYS A 559 0.85 -10.98 -33.70
C LYS A 559 -0.22 -10.56 -32.71
N THR A 560 -1.48 -10.65 -33.10
CA THR A 560 -2.60 -10.38 -32.19
C THR A 560 -2.83 -11.60 -31.30
N LEU A 561 -2.76 -11.40 -29.98
CA LEU A 561 -3.12 -12.40 -28.99
C LEU A 561 -4.61 -12.28 -28.65
N HIS A 562 -5.31 -13.42 -28.62
CA HIS A 562 -6.70 -13.54 -28.22
C HIS A 562 -6.79 -14.44 -27.00
N LEU A 563 -7.15 -13.87 -25.86
CA LEU A 563 -7.19 -14.56 -24.58
C LEU A 563 -8.62 -14.65 -24.11
N LYS A 564 -8.97 -15.81 -23.55
CA LYS A 564 -10.28 -16.10 -22.98
C LYS A 564 -10.06 -16.84 -21.66
N SER A 565 -10.79 -16.40 -20.63
CA SER A 565 -10.99 -17.14 -19.38
C SER A 565 -12.48 -17.47 -19.25
N GLU A 566 -12.77 -18.60 -18.62
CA GLU A 566 -14.14 -19.03 -18.35
C GLU A 566 -14.71 -18.27 -17.16
N THR A 567 -15.92 -17.76 -17.32
CA THR A 567 -16.60 -17.00 -16.28
C THR A 567 -16.95 -17.97 -15.13
N PRO A 568 -16.47 -17.72 -13.89
CA PRO A 568 -16.57 -18.67 -12.79
C PRO A 568 -17.92 -18.63 -12.04
N PHE A 569 -18.97 -18.10 -12.70
CA PHE A 569 -20.32 -17.92 -12.15
C PHE A 569 -21.36 -17.87 -13.27
#